data_AF-A0A7W1N3X0-F1
#
_entry.id   AF-A0A7W1N3X0-F1
#
_cell.length_a   1.000
_cell.length_b   1.000
_cell.length_c   1.000
_cell.angle_alpha   90.00
_cell.angle_beta   90.00
_cell.angle_gamma   90.00
#
_symmetry.space_group_name_H-M   'P 1'
#
loop_
_entity.id
_entity.type
_entity.pdbx_description
1 polymer ?
#
loop_
_entity_poly.entity_id
_entity_poly.type
_entity_poly.pdbx_seq_one_letter_code
_entity_poly.pdbx_strand_id
1 'polypeptide(L)'
;MGKAADWLREERRNVLGHWSAFCLTCGGAVRWFEDFENEVPATCSCGGVILLRCPACEAPFSSTFAVECESCNAPLREPELLGMRIRRPAR
;
A
#
# COMPACT_ATOMS: atom_id res chain seq x y z
N MET A 1 15.54 -1.11 19.32
CA MET A 1 14.76 -1.91 18.35
C MET A 1 15.75 -2.81 17.65
N GLY A 2 15.77 -4.10 18.02
CA GLY A 2 16.85 -5.01 17.64
C GLY A 2 16.64 -5.57 16.25
N LYS A 3 17.74 -5.79 15.52
CA LYS A 3 17.82 -6.45 14.21
C LYS A 3 16.89 -7.67 14.04
N ALA A 4 16.58 -8.35 15.15
CA ALA A 4 15.59 -9.41 15.27
C ALA A 4 14.18 -9.06 14.74
N ALA A 5 13.71 -7.84 15.00
CA ALA A 5 12.38 -7.40 14.60
C ALA A 5 12.33 -6.98 13.11
N ASP A 6 13.45 -6.49 12.56
CA ASP A 6 13.52 -6.05 11.17
C ASP A 6 13.64 -7.23 10.22
N TRP A 7 14.45 -8.25 10.52
CA TRP A 7 14.52 -9.46 9.69
C TRP A 7 13.17 -10.20 9.65
N LEU A 8 12.45 -10.26 10.77
CA LEU A 8 11.15 -10.94 10.81
C LEU A 8 10.09 -10.20 9.99
N ARG A 9 10.16 -8.86 9.92
CA ARG A 9 9.29 -8.06 9.05
C ARG A 9 9.64 -8.26 7.59
N GLU A 10 10.92 -8.35 7.26
CA GLU A 10 11.40 -8.62 5.92
C GLU A 10 10.98 -10.02 5.45
N GLU A 11 11.17 -11.04 6.28
CA GLU A 11 10.78 -12.43 5.97
C GLU A 11 9.27 -12.59 5.77
N ARG A 12 8.45 -11.91 6.58
CA ARG A 12 6.99 -11.91 6.40
C ARG A 12 6.57 -11.27 5.07
N ARG A 13 7.31 -10.28 4.56
CA ARG A 13 7.04 -9.71 3.23
C ARG A 13 7.35 -10.74 2.14
N ASN A 14 8.43 -11.51 2.28
CA ASN A 14 8.78 -12.55 1.32
C ASN A 14 7.76 -13.70 1.25
N VAL A 15 6.90 -13.86 2.27
CA VAL A 15 5.82 -14.87 2.29
C VAL A 15 4.45 -14.30 1.93
N LEU A 16 4.15 -13.06 2.34
CA LEU A 16 2.81 -12.47 2.23
C LEU A 16 2.71 -11.41 1.11
N GLY A 17 3.75 -11.21 0.31
CA GLY A 17 3.90 -10.17 -0.73
C GLY A 17 4.95 -9.11 -0.33
N HIS A 18 5.74 -8.58 -1.25
CA HIS A 18 6.67 -7.50 -0.89
C HIS A 18 5.90 -6.21 -0.55
N TRP A 19 4.87 -5.92 -1.32
CA TRP A 19 4.23 -4.61 -1.36
C TRP A 19 2.71 -4.69 -1.20
N SER A 20 2.08 -3.53 -1.08
CA SER A 20 0.62 -3.39 -1.02
C SER A 20 0.13 -2.58 -2.22
N ALA A 21 -1.06 -2.90 -2.71
CA ALA A 21 -1.81 -2.09 -3.66
C ALA A 21 -3.23 -1.89 -3.11
N PHE A 22 -3.85 -0.74 -3.39
CA PHE A 22 -5.16 -0.42 -2.83
C PHE A 22 -6.04 0.38 -3.78
N CYS A 23 -7.34 0.14 -3.72
CA CYS A 23 -8.34 0.87 -4.46
C CYS A 23 -8.54 2.26 -3.89
N LEU A 24 -8.51 3.28 -4.75
CA LEU A 24 -8.75 4.67 -4.37
C LEU A 24 -10.22 4.96 -4.00
N THR A 25 -11.15 4.09 -4.42
CA THR A 25 -12.60 4.29 -4.21
C THR A 25 -13.11 3.57 -2.97
N CYS A 26 -12.83 2.27 -2.82
CA CYS A 26 -13.39 1.46 -1.72
C CYS A 26 -12.35 1.00 -0.69
N GLY A 27 -11.06 1.25 -0.92
CA GLY A 27 -9.98 0.80 -0.05
C GLY A 27 -9.68 -0.70 -0.08
N GLY A 28 -10.36 -1.47 -0.93
CA GLY A 28 -10.01 -2.87 -1.19
C GLY A 28 -8.54 -2.99 -1.55
N ALA A 29 -7.84 -3.95 -0.95
CA ALA A 29 -6.39 -4.01 -1.01
C ALA A 29 -5.90 -5.43 -1.26
N VAL A 30 -4.77 -5.51 -1.95
CA VAL A 30 -4.07 -6.75 -2.23
C VAL A 30 -2.60 -6.59 -1.94
N ARG A 31 -1.96 -7.71 -1.65
CA ARG A 31 -0.51 -7.81 -1.48
C ARG A 31 0.06 -8.43 -2.73
N TRP A 32 1.25 -8.01 -3.12
CA TRP A 32 1.87 -8.47 -4.36
C TRP A 32 3.39 -8.61 -4.20
N PHE A 33 3.95 -9.51 -5.00
CA PHE A 33 5.38 -9.78 -5.06
C PHE A 33 5.98 -9.01 -6.24
N GLU A 34 7.20 -8.52 -6.07
CA GLU A 34 7.89 -7.72 -7.09
C GLU A 34 7.98 -8.44 -8.44
N ASP A 35 8.25 -9.75 -8.43
CA ASP A 35 8.33 -10.57 -9.65
C ASP A 35 6.98 -10.79 -10.35
N PHE A 36 5.86 -10.49 -9.68
CA PHE A 36 4.49 -10.73 -10.15
C PHE A 36 3.67 -9.43 -10.21
N GLU A 37 4.32 -8.29 -10.40
CA GLU A 37 3.67 -6.98 -10.49
C GLU A 37 2.58 -6.92 -11.56
N ASN A 38 2.84 -7.54 -12.71
CA ASN A 38 1.92 -7.58 -13.85
C ASN A 38 0.64 -8.39 -13.61
N GLU A 39 0.58 -9.17 -12.52
CA GLU A 39 -0.62 -9.91 -12.12
C GLU A 39 -1.56 -9.07 -11.23
N VAL A 40 -1.12 -7.90 -10.76
CA VAL A 40 -1.96 -7.01 -9.96
C VAL A 40 -3.02 -6.36 -10.85
N PRO A 41 -4.32 -6.51 -10.53
CA PRO A 41 -5.36 -5.91 -11.34
C PRO A 41 -5.31 -4.38 -11.25
N ALA A 42 -5.36 -3.69 -12.40
CA ALA A 42 -5.45 -2.23 -12.44
C ALA A 42 -6.80 -1.70 -11.95
N THR A 43 -7.84 -2.53 -12.00
CA THR A 43 -9.22 -2.18 -11.63
C THR A 43 -9.72 -3.08 -10.52
N CYS A 44 -10.29 -2.47 -9.48
CA CYS A 44 -10.91 -3.18 -8.37
C CYS A 44 -12.27 -3.76 -8.76
N SER A 45 -12.75 -4.77 -8.04
CA SER A 45 -14.09 -5.35 -8.22
C SER A 45 -15.23 -4.34 -8.05
N CYS A 46 -15.00 -3.19 -7.40
CA CYS A 46 -15.95 -2.08 -7.33
C CYS A 46 -15.93 -1.15 -8.54
N GLY A 47 -15.05 -1.37 -9.53
CA GLY A 47 -14.81 -0.51 -10.69
C GLY A 47 -13.78 0.61 -10.47
N GLY A 48 -13.29 0.80 -9.24
CA GLY A 48 -12.29 1.83 -8.93
C GLY A 48 -10.86 1.48 -9.36
N VAL A 49 -10.00 2.49 -9.47
CA VAL A 49 -8.58 2.33 -9.81
C VAL A 49 -7.81 1.76 -8.61
N ILE A 50 -6.96 0.77 -8.85
CA ILE A 50 -5.99 0.24 -7.87
C ILE A 50 -4.65 0.94 -8.08
N LEU A 51 -4.13 1.54 -7.01
CA LEU A 51 -2.82 2.16 -6.99
C LEU A 51 -1.80 1.17 -6.41
N LEU A 52 -0.80 0.80 -7.20
CA LEU A 52 0.25 -0.16 -6.83
C LEU A 52 1.62 0.50 -6.60
N ARG A 53 1.88 1.60 -7.30
CA ARG A 53 3.08 2.44 -7.21
C ARG A 53 2.70 3.91 -7.11
N CYS A 54 3.56 4.70 -6.50
CA CYS A 54 3.39 6.15 -6.44
C CYS A 54 3.45 6.74 -7.86
N PRO A 55 2.47 7.57 -8.28
CA PRO A 55 2.49 8.19 -9.60
C PRO A 55 3.58 9.27 -9.74
N ALA A 56 4.16 9.74 -8.63
CA ALA A 56 5.19 10.77 -8.63
C ALA A 56 6.63 10.22 -8.67
N CYS A 57 6.89 9.07 -8.04
CA CYS A 57 8.25 8.52 -7.92
C CYS A 57 8.36 7.01 -8.15
N GLU A 58 7.26 6.36 -8.54
CA GLU A 58 7.18 4.92 -8.83
C GLU A 58 7.50 3.99 -7.66
N ALA A 59 7.71 4.52 -6.45
CA ALA A 59 7.96 3.71 -5.27
C ALA A 59 6.72 2.84 -4.92
N PRO A 60 6.92 1.56 -4.54
CA PRO A 60 5.84 0.71 -4.06
C PRO A 60 5.46 1.07 -2.62
N PHE A 61 4.29 0.61 -2.17
CA PHE A 61 3.78 0.91 -0.83
C PHE A 61 4.03 -0.24 0.15
N SER A 62 4.63 0.06 1.30
CA SER A 62 4.79 -0.94 2.36
C SER A 62 3.50 -1.19 3.17
N SER A 63 2.53 -0.26 3.07
CA SER A 63 1.30 -0.29 3.86
C SER A 63 0.06 0.04 3.02
N THR A 64 -0.97 -0.79 3.14
CA THR A 64 -2.32 -0.52 2.63
C THR A 64 -2.92 0.78 3.17
N PHE A 65 -2.44 1.28 4.31
CA PHE A 65 -2.93 2.53 4.93
C PHE A 65 -2.11 3.76 4.52
N ALA A 66 -1.29 3.68 3.47
CA ALA A 66 -0.60 4.83 2.92
C ALA A 66 -1.62 5.89 2.45
N VAL A 67 -1.37 7.14 2.82
CA VAL A 67 -2.13 8.34 2.39
C VAL A 67 -1.18 9.33 1.68
N GLU A 68 0.09 9.27 2.05
CA GLU A 68 1.23 9.92 1.40
C GLU A 68 2.24 8.84 1.01
N CYS A 69 3.04 9.10 -0.03
CA CYS A 69 4.12 8.23 -0.43
C CYS A 69 5.23 8.22 0.62
N GLU A 70 5.60 7.02 1.09
CA GLU A 70 6.65 6.85 2.10
C GLU A 70 8.05 7.23 1.60
N SER A 71 8.24 7.34 0.28
CA SER A 71 9.50 7.71 -0.36
C SER A 71 9.59 9.20 -0.70
N CYS A 72 8.55 9.79 -1.30
CA CYS A 72 8.59 11.18 -1.79
C CYS A 72 7.60 12.15 -1.11
N ASN A 73 6.79 11.68 -0.17
CA ASN A 73 5.74 12.44 0.51
C ASN A 73 4.62 13.00 -0.39
N ALA A 74 4.56 12.61 -1.67
CA ALA A 74 3.45 12.99 -2.54
C ALA A 74 2.12 12.44 -2.00
N PRO A 75 1.03 13.22 -2.02
CA PRO A 75 -0.29 12.72 -1.60
C PRO A 75 -0.75 11.62 -2.55
N LEU A 76 -1.24 10.52 -1.97
CA LEU A 76 -1.73 9.35 -2.73
C LEU A 76 -3.26 9.30 -2.79
N ARG A 77 -3.92 9.70 -1.71
CA ARG A 77 -5.38 9.74 -1.56
C ARG A 77 -5.77 10.55 -0.33
N GLU A 78 -7.05 10.90 -0.25
CA GLU A 78 -7.61 11.51 0.94
C GLU A 78 -7.37 10.65 2.20
N PRO A 79 -7.11 11.27 3.36
CA PRO A 79 -6.89 10.55 4.62
C PRO A 79 -8.17 9.95 5.22
N GLU A 80 -9.31 10.17 4.57
CA GLU A 80 -10.60 9.59 4.90
C GLU A 80 -11.14 8.75 3.74
N LEU A 81 -11.76 7.62 4.08
CA LEU A 81 -12.35 6.69 3.14
C LEU A 81 -13.72 6.27 3.68
N LEU A 82 -14.77 6.50 2.89
CA LEU A 82 -16.16 6.19 3.27
C LEU A 82 -16.55 6.75 4.65
N GLY A 83 -16.08 7.97 4.96
CA GLY A 83 -16.35 8.67 6.22
C GLY A 83 -15.50 8.21 7.42
N MET A 84 -14.51 7.34 7.22
CA MET A 84 -13.61 6.84 8.26
C MET A 84 -12.17 7.27 7.99
N ARG A 85 -11.43 7.64 9.05
CA ARG A 85 -9.99 7.93 8.93
C ARG A 85 -9.19 6.67 8.67
N ILE A 86 -8.29 6.74 7.68
CA ILE A 86 -7.44 5.61 7.27
C ILE A 86 -6.35 5.33 8.33
N ARG A 87 -5.79 6.37 8.93
CA ARG A 87 -4.81 6.25 10.02
C ARG A 87 -5.39 6.80 11.32
N ARG A 88 -4.98 6.16 12.42
CA ARG A 88 -5.24 6.73 13.76
C ARG A 88 -4.47 8.05 13.89
N PRO A 89 -5.03 9.06 14.58
CA PRO A 89 -4.28 10.25 14.94
C PRO A 89 -3.07 9.85 15.77
N ALA A 90 -1.95 10.56 15.59
CA ALA A 90 -0.77 10.39 16.44
C ALA A 90 -1.16 10.63 17.91
N ARG A 91 -0.62 9.80 18.80
CA ARG A 91 -0.76 9.96 20.26
C ARG A 91 0.39 10.77 20.82
#